data_AF-A0AA92U184-F1
#
_entry.id   AF-A0AA92U184-F1
#
_cell.length_a   1.000
_cell.length_b   1.000
_cell.length_c   1.000
_cell.angle_alpha   90.00
_cell.angle_beta   90.00
_cell.angle_gamma   90.00
#
_symmetry.space_group_name_H-M   'P 1'
#
loop_
_entity.id
_entity.type
_entity.pdbx_description
1 polymer ?
#
loop_
_entity_poly.entity_id
_entity_poly.type
_entity_poly.pdbx_seq_one_letter_code
_entity_poly.pdbx_strand_id
1 'polypeptide(L)'
;MTKKKLSHRESKQAIQQIIGWTPPAFHQASECYVSFKAFDPCINTMRLKKIMLNHIKGKRNQRAYGEELVKRLTQKLLDGWNPWIEESYPEEYALFSDVCDKSIVR
;
A
#
# COMPACT_ATOMS: atom_id res chain seq x y z
N MET A 1 -27.82 -28.43 18.02
CA MET A 1 -26.68 -27.51 17.81
C MET A 1 -26.41 -27.43 16.31
N THR A 2 -27.01 -26.48 15.60
CA THR A 2 -26.87 -26.35 14.15
C THR A 2 -25.49 -25.75 13.85
N LYS A 3 -24.58 -26.52 13.24
CA LYS A 3 -23.27 -26.00 12.80
C LYS A 3 -23.49 -24.98 11.69
N LYS A 4 -23.40 -23.69 12.02
CA LYS A 4 -23.44 -22.60 11.05
C LYS A 4 -22.15 -22.68 10.21
N LYS A 5 -22.28 -23.03 8.93
CA LYS A 5 -21.14 -23.08 8.00
C LYS A 5 -20.81 -21.63 7.61
N LEU A 6 -19.62 -21.16 8.01
CA LEU A 6 -19.11 -19.83 7.68
C LEU A 6 -18.97 -19.72 6.15
N SER A 7 -19.56 -18.68 5.56
CA SER A 7 -19.50 -18.45 4.12
C SER A 7 -18.06 -18.12 3.69
N HIS A 8 -17.63 -18.62 2.54
CA HIS A 8 -16.31 -18.31 1.98
C HIS A 8 -16.05 -16.79 1.85
N ARG A 9 -17.11 -15.99 1.64
CA ARG A 9 -17.03 -14.52 1.61
C ARG A 9 -16.71 -13.94 2.99
N GLU A 10 -17.36 -14.45 4.05
CA GLU A 10 -17.16 -13.97 5.42
C GLU A 10 -15.74 -14.32 5.90
N SER A 11 -15.23 -15.51 5.57
CA SER A 11 -13.85 -15.91 5.88
C SER A 11 -12.81 -15.03 5.17
N LYS A 12 -13.04 -14.70 3.88
CA LYS A 12 -12.15 -13.82 3.13
C LYS A 12 -12.15 -12.39 3.69
N GLN A 13 -13.31 -11.90 4.14
CA GLN A 13 -13.43 -10.60 4.79
C GLN A 13 -12.72 -10.58 6.15
N ALA A 14 -12.88 -11.62 6.97
CA ALA A 14 -12.18 -11.73 8.25
C ALA A 14 -10.65 -11.80 8.08
N ILE A 15 -10.16 -12.55 7.09
CA ILE A 15 -8.73 -12.60 6.76
C ILE A 15 -8.22 -11.24 6.26
N GLN A 16 -9.02 -10.52 5.45
CA GLN A 16 -8.70 -9.15 5.04
C GLN A 16 -8.81 -8.11 6.18
N GLN A 17 -9.51 -8.42 7.28
CA GLN A 17 -9.48 -7.58 8.48
C GLN A 17 -8.20 -7.78 9.28
N ILE A 18 -7.59 -8.97 9.20
CA ILE A 18 -6.28 -9.28 9.80
C ILE A 18 -5.16 -8.73 8.92
N ILE A 19 -5.25 -8.94 7.60
CA ILE A 19 -4.30 -8.47 6.60
C ILE A 19 -4.74 -7.07 6.20
N GLY A 20 -4.18 -6.04 6.84
CA GLY A 20 -4.52 -4.63 6.64
C GLY A 20 -4.21 -4.05 5.25
N TRP A 21 -4.28 -4.85 4.17
CA TRP A 21 -4.11 -4.42 2.79
C TRP A 21 -4.84 -5.32 1.79
N THR A 22 -5.08 -4.82 0.58
CA THR A 22 -5.66 -5.57 -0.54
C THR A 22 -4.64 -5.81 -1.64
N PRO A 23 -4.67 -6.94 -2.38
CA PRO A 23 -3.76 -7.18 -3.50
C PRO A 23 -3.74 -6.00 -4.49
N PRO A 24 -2.55 -5.53 -4.91
CA PRO A 24 -2.42 -4.50 -5.93
C PRO A 24 -3.02 -4.94 -7.27
N ALA A 25 -3.73 -4.01 -7.90
CA ALA A 25 -4.37 -4.22 -9.19
C ALA A 25 -3.86 -3.19 -10.21
N PHE A 26 -3.52 -3.68 -11.40
CA PHE A 26 -3.15 -2.84 -12.53
C PHE A 26 -4.39 -2.44 -13.35
N HIS A 27 -4.47 -1.17 -13.70
CA HIS A 27 -5.55 -0.59 -14.49
C HIS A 27 -4.95 0.14 -15.70
N GLN A 28 -5.48 -0.15 -16.89
CA GLN A 28 -5.06 0.47 -18.15
C GLN A 28 -6.29 0.79 -19.00
N ALA A 29 -6.93 1.92 -18.71
CA ALA A 29 -8.12 2.39 -19.42
C ALA A 29 -7.92 3.86 -19.86
N SER A 30 -8.77 4.79 -19.41
CA SER A 30 -8.56 6.24 -19.58
C SER A 30 -7.33 6.74 -18.80
N GLU A 31 -7.06 6.14 -17.65
CA GLU A 31 -5.87 6.34 -16.85
C GLU A 31 -5.08 5.03 -16.72
N CYS A 32 -3.77 5.14 -16.53
CA CYS A 32 -2.90 3.98 -16.32
C CYS A 32 -2.25 4.06 -14.94
N TYR A 33 -2.60 3.13 -14.05
CA TYR A 33 -2.14 3.13 -12.67
C TYR A 33 -2.15 1.74 -12.04
N VAL A 34 -1.43 1.59 -10.92
CA VAL A 34 -1.58 0.47 -9.99
C VAL A 34 -2.26 0.98 -8.72
N SER A 35 -3.25 0.26 -8.21
CA SER A 35 -3.95 0.65 -6.99
C SER A 35 -4.09 -0.49 -5.99
N PHE A 36 -4.08 -0.14 -4.71
CA PHE A 36 -4.36 -1.04 -3.60
C PHE A 36 -4.87 -0.25 -2.41
N LYS A 37 -5.57 -0.90 -1.48
CA LYS A 37 -5.91 -0.34 -0.19
C LYS A 37 -4.94 -0.84 0.87
N ALA A 38 -4.58 0.03 1.81
CA ALA A 38 -3.84 -0.32 3.01
C ALA A 38 -4.46 0.41 4.21
N PHE A 39 -4.39 -0.22 5.38
CA PHE A 39 -4.90 0.32 6.63
C PHE A 39 -4.05 1.51 7.06
N ASP A 40 -4.68 2.62 7.38
CA ASP A 40 -4.03 3.78 7.93
C ASP A 40 -4.30 3.85 9.44
N PRO A 41 -3.25 3.73 10.28
CA PRO A 41 -3.40 3.81 11.72
C PRO A 41 -3.78 5.22 12.21
N CYS A 42 -3.45 6.30 11.49
CA CYS A 42 -3.74 7.67 11.89
C CYS A 42 -5.24 7.99 11.82
N ILE A 43 -5.97 7.41 10.85
CA ILE A 43 -7.41 7.61 10.69
C ILE A 43 -8.24 6.34 10.94
N ASN A 44 -7.59 5.25 11.37
CA ASN A 44 -8.20 3.96 11.70
C ASN A 44 -9.09 3.36 10.58
N THR A 45 -8.73 3.58 9.32
CA THR A 45 -9.50 3.09 8.16
C THR A 45 -8.62 2.69 6.98
N MET A 46 -9.17 1.90 6.06
CA MET A 46 -8.46 1.51 4.82
C MET A 46 -8.44 2.68 3.82
N ARG A 47 -7.23 3.16 3.46
CA ARG A 47 -7.03 4.20 2.44
C ARG A 47 -6.56 3.60 1.12
N LEU A 48 -7.04 4.19 0.02
CA LEU A 48 -6.63 3.83 -1.34
C LEU A 48 -5.30 4.51 -1.70
N LYS A 49 -4.29 3.74 -2.09
CA LYS A 49 -3.07 4.23 -2.73
C LYS A 49 -3.19 4.00 -4.24
N LYS A 50 -2.94 5.05 -5.02
CA LYS A 50 -2.83 5.00 -6.49
C LYS A 50 -1.42 5.41 -6.90
N ILE A 51 -0.80 4.63 -7.77
CA ILE A 51 0.51 4.91 -8.36
C ILE A 51 0.33 5.08 -9.86
N MET A 52 0.44 6.33 -10.34
CA MET A 52 0.22 6.69 -11.74
C MET A 52 1.41 6.29 -12.60
N LEU A 53 1.13 5.73 -13.79
CA LEU A 53 2.14 5.24 -14.74
C LEU A 53 2.27 6.13 -15.99
N ASN A 54 1.80 7.38 -15.90
CA ASN A 54 1.79 8.35 -17.01
C ASN A 54 3.19 8.69 -17.51
N HIS A 55 4.23 8.51 -16.69
CA HIS A 55 5.63 8.74 -17.05
C HIS A 55 6.20 7.67 -18.00
N ILE A 56 5.51 6.53 -18.15
CA ILE A 56 5.96 5.42 -19.00
C ILE A 56 5.35 5.55 -20.38
N LYS A 57 6.22 5.63 -21.40
CA LYS A 57 5.82 5.79 -22.80
C LYS A 57 5.44 4.44 -23.41
N GLY A 58 4.24 4.39 -24.00
CA GLY A 58 3.73 3.26 -24.78
C GLY A 58 2.94 2.23 -23.95
N LYS A 59 1.79 1.79 -24.50
CA LYS A 59 0.85 0.89 -23.80
C LYS A 59 1.47 -0.45 -23.40
N ARG A 60 2.32 -1.03 -24.27
CA ARG A 60 3.03 -2.29 -23.99
C ARG A 60 4.00 -2.15 -22.81
N ASN A 61 4.76 -1.05 -22.77
CA ASN A 61 5.72 -0.79 -21.69
C ASN A 61 5.00 -0.50 -20.38
N GLN A 62 3.92 0.27 -20.41
CA GLN A 62 3.06 0.51 -19.25
C GLN A 62 2.52 -0.79 -18.66
N ARG A 63 2.07 -1.73 -19.52
CA ARG A 63 1.59 -3.04 -19.08
C ARG A 63 2.69 -3.86 -18.43
N ALA A 64 3.84 -3.99 -19.11
CA ALA A 64 4.98 -4.73 -18.58
C ALA A 64 5.44 -4.17 -17.23
N TYR A 65 5.54 -2.85 -17.12
CA TYR A 65 5.90 -2.19 -15.87
C TYR A 65 4.82 -2.34 -14.79
N GLY A 66 3.54 -2.19 -15.15
CA GLY A 66 2.43 -2.33 -14.23
C GLY A 66 2.33 -3.72 -13.62
N GLU A 67 2.47 -4.76 -14.44
CA GLU A 67 2.51 -6.16 -13.99
C GLU A 67 3.68 -6.41 -13.04
N GLU A 68 4.86 -5.86 -13.34
CA GLU A 68 6.03 -5.98 -12.47
C GLU A 68 5.91 -5.15 -11.17
N LEU A 69 5.29 -3.98 -11.25
CA LEU A 69 5.00 -3.15 -10.08
C LEU A 69 4.02 -3.85 -9.13
N VAL A 70 3.00 -4.52 -9.65
CA VAL A 70 2.06 -5.33 -8.83
C VAL A 70 2.82 -6.40 -8.06
N LYS A 71 3.74 -7.14 -8.68
CA LYS A 71 4.55 -8.16 -7.99
C LYS A 71 5.39 -7.56 -6.87
N ARG A 72 6.14 -6.49 -7.17
CA ARG A 72 7.00 -5.80 -6.18
C ARG A 72 6.19 -5.27 -5.00
N LEU A 73 5.06 -4.61 -5.26
CA LEU A 73 4.17 -4.12 -4.20
C LEU A 73 3.58 -5.26 -3.38
N THR A 74 3.20 -6.36 -4.02
CA THR A 74 2.68 -7.54 -3.32
C THR A 74 3.72 -8.09 -2.35
N GLN A 75 4.98 -8.22 -2.79
CA GLN A 75 6.07 -8.66 -1.92
C GLN A 75 6.28 -7.68 -0.75
N LYS A 76 6.38 -6.37 -1.02
CA LYS A 76 6.52 -5.36 0.04
C LYS A 76 5.39 -5.45 1.08
N LEU A 77 4.15 -5.60 0.63
CA LEU A 77 2.98 -5.71 1.52
C LEU A 77 3.00 -7.01 2.34
N LEU A 78 3.47 -8.11 1.77
CA LEU A 78 3.69 -9.38 2.49
C LEU A 78 4.80 -9.25 3.54
N ASP A 79 5.84 -8.47 3.23
CA ASP A 79 6.95 -8.17 4.13
C ASP A 79 6.57 -7.15 5.23
N GLY A 80 5.30 -6.71 5.27
CA GLY A 80 4.78 -5.82 6.31
C GLY A 80 4.89 -4.32 6.00
N TRP A 81 5.31 -3.94 4.80
CA TRP A 81 5.34 -2.53 4.41
C TRP A 81 3.92 -1.93 4.32
N ASN A 82 3.76 -0.70 4.80
CA ASN A 82 2.51 0.05 4.71
C ASN A 82 2.79 1.48 4.22
N PRO A 83 2.16 1.93 3.11
CA PRO A 83 2.42 3.24 2.51
C PRO A 83 2.09 4.44 3.40
N TRP A 84 1.31 4.27 4.47
CA TRP A 84 0.85 5.36 5.33
C TRP A 84 1.72 5.55 6.59
N ILE A 85 2.65 4.64 6.87
CA ILE A 85 3.50 4.74 8.06
C ILE A 85 4.64 5.75 7.85
N GLU A 86 5.35 5.67 6.72
CA GLU A 86 6.51 6.54 6.43
C GLU A 86 6.09 7.97 6.02
N GLU A 87 4.97 8.13 5.30
CA GLU A 87 4.44 9.45 4.88
C GLU A 87 4.00 10.31 6.08
N SER A 88 3.71 9.69 7.23
CA SER A 88 3.19 10.38 8.41
C SER A 88 4.28 10.97 9.30
N TYR A 89 5.51 10.45 9.23
CA TYR A 89 6.59 10.80 10.16
C TYR A 89 7.99 10.87 9.51
N PRO A 90 8.21 11.70 8.48
CA PRO A 90 9.53 11.86 7.88
C PRO A 90 10.61 12.36 8.88
N GLU A 91 10.22 13.03 9.97
CA GLU A 91 11.17 13.52 11.00
C GLU A 91 11.46 12.51 12.13
N GLU A 92 10.60 11.53 12.37
CA GLU A 92 10.82 10.53 13.44
C GLU A 92 11.75 9.39 12.99
N TYR A 93 11.96 9.25 11.68
CA TYR A 93 12.96 8.37 11.08
C TYR A 93 14.22 9.12 10.62
N ALA A 94 14.38 10.38 11.02
CA ALA A 94 15.64 11.09 10.85
C ALA A 94 16.73 10.38 11.66
N LEU A 95 17.95 10.34 11.12
CA LEU A 95 19.07 9.83 11.90
C LEU A 95 19.24 10.71 13.14
N PHE A 96 19.63 10.11 14.27
CA PHE A 96 19.87 10.85 15.51
C PHE A 96 20.77 12.08 15.30
N SER A 97 21.76 11.96 14.40
CA SER A 97 22.63 13.06 13.96
C SER A 97 21.86 14.27 13.43
N ASP A 98 20.85 14.03 12.58
CA ASP A 98 20.15 15.08 11.84
C ASP A 98 19.22 15.89 12.75
N VAL A 99 18.75 15.27 13.84
CA VAL A 99 17.95 15.91 14.89
C VAL A 99 18.82 16.76 15.82
N CYS A 100 20.03 16.29 16.15
CA CYS A 100 20.95 17.04 16.99
C CYS A 100 21.38 18.37 16.35
N ASP A 101 21.63 18.39 15.05
CA ASP A 101 22.08 19.61 14.35
C ASP A 101 20.98 20.69 14.29
N LYS A 102 19.71 20.31 14.21
CA LYS A 102 18.56 21.25 14.21
C LYS A 102 18.28 21.90 15.58
N SER A 103 18.68 21.27 16.68
CA SER A 103 18.34 21.75 18.04
C SER A 103 19.38 22.68 18.68
N ILE A 104 20.52 22.91 18.01
CA ILE A 104 21.65 23.70 18.55
C ILE A 104 21.65 25.16 18.06
N VAL A 105 20.83 25.53 17.08
CA VAL A 105 20.71 26.94 16.66
C VAL A 105 19.48 27.57 17.32
N ARG A 106 19.69 28.13 18.51
CA ARG A 106 18.84 29.17 19.11
C ARG A 106 19.12 30.52 18.45
#